data_AF-A0A0M0BXD2-F1
#
_entry.id   AF-A0A0M0BXD2-F1
#
_cell.length_a   1.000
_cell.length_b   1.000
_cell.length_c   1.000
_cell.angle_alpha   90.00
_cell.angle_beta   90.00
_cell.angle_gamma   90.00
#
_symmetry.space_group_name_H-M   'P 1'
#
loop_
_entity.id
_entity.type
_entity.pdbx_description
1 polymer ?
#
loop_
_entity_poly.entity_id
_entity_poly.type
_entity_poly.pdbx_seq_one_letter_code
_entity_poly.pdbx_strand_id
1 'polypeptide(L)' 'MDLVKPFLGKLVVIQTKEYCFTGRFIHFKLNRYRNHEPNIFFLENENGLFLIRGNWFVIKSLMGISDFA' A
#
# COMPACT_ATOMS: atom_id res chain seq x y z
N MET A 1 -8.32 10.21 10.41
CA MET A 1 -7.37 9.22 10.94
C MET A 1 -6.81 8.46 9.74
N ASP A 2 -5.52 8.56 9.47
CA ASP A 2 -4.91 8.00 8.26
C ASP A 2 -4.65 6.51 8.43
N LEU A 3 -5.65 5.67 8.11
CA LEU A 3 -5.63 4.21 8.30
C LEU A 3 -4.45 3.50 7.61
N VAL A 4 -3.83 4.15 6.63
CA VAL A 4 -2.73 3.60 5.82
C VAL A 4 -1.35 3.91 6.40
N LYS A 5 -1.25 4.92 7.26
CA LYS A 5 0.02 5.34 7.88
C LYS A 5 0.76 4.22 8.63
N PRO A 6 0.10 3.29 9.35
CA PRO A 6 0.77 2.20 10.05
C PRO A 6 1.47 1.17 9.15
N PHE A 7 1.24 1.22 7.84
CA PHE A 7 1.82 0.31 6.86
C PHE A 7 3.10 0.86 6.22
N LEU A 8 3.42 2.15 6.42
CA LEU A 8 4.63 2.75 5.84
C LEU A 8 5.89 1.99 6.31
N GLY A 9 6.80 1.75 5.36
CA GLY A 9 8.03 0.98 5.55
C GLY A 9 7.83 -0.54 5.61
N LYS A 10 6.59 -1.03 5.72
CA LYS A 10 6.31 -2.46 5.85
C LYS A 10 6.16 -3.13 4.49
N LEU A 11 6.47 -4.42 4.44
CA LEU A 11 6.10 -5.25 3.31
C LEU A 11 4.58 -5.46 3.34
N VAL A 12 3.91 -5.07 2.27
CA VAL A 12 2.45 -5.19 2.15
C VAL A 12 2.05 -5.94 0.91
N VAL A 13 0.84 -6.51 0.99
CA VAL A 13 0.09 -6.98 -0.17
C VAL A 13 -1.08 -6.01 -0.39
N ILE A 14 -1.17 -5.46 -1.60
CA ILE A 14 -2.29 -4.66 -2.06
C ILE A 14 -3.10 -5.49 -3.04
N GLN A 15 -4.38 -5.68 -2.72
CA GLN A 15 -5.31 -6.41 -3.57
C GLN A 15 -6.34 -5.45 -4.18
N THR A 16 -6.39 -5.46 -5.51
CA THR A 16 -7.42 -4.81 -6.33
C THR A 16 -8.36 -5.88 -6.90
N LYS A 17 -9.37 -5.48 -7.68
CA LYS A 17 -10.28 -6.45 -8.33
C LYS A 17 -9.55 -7.37 -9.32
N GLU A 18 -8.51 -6.86 -9.97
CA GLU A 18 -7.87 -7.53 -11.11
C GLU A 18 -6.43 -7.96 -10.80
N TYR A 19 -5.80 -7.36 -9.78
CA TYR A 19 -4.38 -7.53 -9.51
C TYR A 19 -4.11 -7.70 -8.01
N CYS A 20 -3.12 -8.55 -7.72
CA CYS A 20 -2.49 -8.67 -6.41
C CYS A 20 -1.04 -8.20 -6.53
N PHE A 21 -0.64 -7.26 -5.70
CA PHE A 21 0.69 -6.67 -5.74
C PHE A 21 1.36 -6.77 -4.38
N THR A 22 2.62 -7.21 -4.35
CA THR A 22 3.43 -7.29 -3.13
C THR A 22 4.63 -6.38 -3.25
N GLY A 23 4.88 -5.57 -2.23
CA GLY A 23 6.03 -4.68 -2.16
C GLY A 23 6.14 -3.94 -0.84
N ARG A 24 7.28 -3.29 -0.62
CA ARG A 24 7.48 -2.41 0.53
C ARG A 24 6.71 -1.12 0.31
N PHE A 25 5.85 -0.75 1.24
CA PHE A 25 5.04 0.45 1.13
C PHE A 25 5.85 1.69 1.54
N ILE A 26 6.31 2.47 0.57
CA ILE A 26 7.27 3.54 0.83
C ILE A 26 6.64 4.93 0.97
N HIS A 27 5.53 5.18 0.26
CA HIS A 27 4.87 6.48 0.31
C HIS A 27 3.40 6.38 -0.11
N PHE A 28 2.61 7.36 0.31
CA PHE A 28 1.24 7.49 -0.13
C PHE A 28 0.78 8.94 -0.21
N LYS A 29 -0.16 9.20 -1.11
CA LYS A 29 -0.95 10.42 -1.15
C LYS A 29 -2.41 10.04 -1.03
N LEU A 30 -3.01 10.37 0.13
CA LEU A 30 -4.44 10.24 0.31
C LEU A 30 -5.13 11.45 -0.30
N ASN A 31 -6.21 11.20 -1.01
CA ASN A 31 -7.12 12.27 -1.37
C ASN A 31 -7.90 12.70 -0.12
N ARG A 32 -7.79 13.98 0.25
CA ARG A 32 -8.52 14.57 1.39
C ARG A 32 -9.86 15.20 0.98
N TYR A 33 -10.11 15.33 -0.32
CA TYR A 33 -11.33 15.90 -0.86
C TYR A 33 -12.35 14.81 -1.19
N ARG A 34 -13.62 15.04 -0.84
CA ARG A 34 -14.76 14.15 -1.16
C ARG A 34 -14.98 13.92 -2.66
N ASN A 35 -14.31 14.69 -3.51
CA ASN A 35 -14.38 14.56 -4.95
C ASN A 35 -13.45 13.43 -5.36
N HIS A 36 -14.02 12.26 -5.70
CA HIS A 36 -13.61 11.15 -6.59
C HIS A 36 -12.14 10.92 -7.03
N GLU A 37 -11.13 11.66 -6.59
CA GLU A 37 -9.75 11.41 -6.97
C GLU A 37 -9.23 10.19 -6.21
N PRO A 38 -8.54 9.28 -6.91
CA PRO A 38 -8.05 8.06 -6.31
C PRO A 38 -6.87 8.32 -5.39
N ASN A 39 -6.74 7.48 -4.35
CA ASN A 39 -5.52 7.41 -3.55
C ASN A 39 -4.36 6.95 -4.44
N ILE A 40 -3.14 7.37 -4.09
CA ILE A 40 -1.92 6.97 -4.80
C ILE A 40 -0.98 6.31 -3.79
N PHE A 41 -0.46 5.16 -4.16
CA PHE A 41 0.50 4.40 -3.38
C PHE A 41 1.75 4.11 -4.17
N PHE A 42 2.88 4.17 -3.47
CA PHE A 42 4.19 3.85 -3.99
C PHE A 42 4.68 2.60 -3.28
N LEU A 43 5.01 1.58 -4.08
CA LEU A 43 5.60 0.35 -3.58
C LEU A 43 6.89 0.03 -4.31
N GLU A 44 7.82 -0.53 -3.57
CA GLU A 44 9.11 -0.99 -4.12
C GLU A 44 9.24 -2.49 -3.92
N ASN A 45 9.68 -3.20 -4.96
CA ASN A 45 10.09 -4.60 -4.87
C ASN A 45 11.30 -4.85 -5.78
N GLU A 46 11.69 -6.11 -5.93
CA GLU A 46 12.83 -6.55 -6.76
C GLU A 46 12.73 -6.15 -8.24
N ASN A 47 11.51 -5.91 -8.74
CA ASN A 47 11.26 -5.48 -10.11
C ASN A 47 11.25 -3.94 -10.26
N GLY A 48 11.47 -3.20 -9.17
CA GLY A 48 11.58 -1.74 -9.16
C GLY A 48 10.45 -1.03 -8.41
N LEU A 49 10.16 0.20 -8.83
CA LEU A 49 9.18 1.09 -8.22
C LEU A 49 7.83 1.02 -8.95
N PHE A 50 6.76 0.85 -8.19
CA PHE A 50 5.40 0.72 -8.67
C PHE A 50 4.51 1.83 -8.11
N LEU A 51 3.73 2.44 -9.00
CA LEU A 51 2.69 3.40 -8.66
C LEU A 51 1.32 2.73 -8.84
N ILE A 52 0.57 2.63 -7.75
CA ILE A 52 -0.79 2.09 -7.77
C ILE A 52 -1.76 3.27 -7.58
N ARG A 53 -2.76 3.39 -8.46
CA ARG A 53 -3.82 4.43 -8.47
C ARG A 53 -5.22 3.79 -8.46
N GLY A 54 -6.12 4.18 -7.54
CA GLY A 54 -7.44 3.55 -7.40
C GLY A 54 -8.08 3.51 -6.00
N ASN A 55 -9.23 2.83 -5.91
CA ASN A 55 -9.98 2.52 -4.69
C ASN A 55 -9.80 1.03 -4.37
N TRP A 56 -8.82 0.72 -3.57
CA TRP A 56 -8.42 -0.64 -3.17
C TRP A 56 -9.30 -1.16 -2.07
N PHE A 57 -9.39 -2.49 -2.01
CA PHE A 57 -10.26 -3.18 -1.07
C PHE A 57 -9.51 -3.60 0.19
N VAL A 58 -8.25 -4.04 0.06
CA VAL A 58 -7.52 -4.61 1.20
C VAL A 58 -6.02 -4.32 1.09
N ILE A 59 -5.44 -3.83 2.18
CA ILE A 59 -3.99 -3.74 2.42
C ILE A 59 -3.69 -4.64 3.60
N LYS A 60 -2.80 -5.61 3.42
CA LYS A 60 -2.31 -6.51 4.49
C LYS A 60 -0.83 -6.27 4.70
N SER A 61 -0.42 -6.07 5.95
CA SER A 61 0.99 -6.14 6.31
C SER A 61 1.39 -7.61 6.34
N LEU A 62 2.43 -7.98 5.62
CA LEU A 62 3.12 -9.24 5.84
C LEU A 62 4.01 -8.98 7.06
N MET A 63 3.50 -9.30 8.25
CA MET A 63 4.36 -9.32 9.44
C MET A 63 5.51 -10.29 9.15
N GLY A 64 6.73 -9.78 9.21
CA GLY A 64 7.90 -10.65 9.23
C GLY A 64 7.85 -11.48 10.50
N ILE A 65 8.18 -12.76 10.39
CA ILE A 65 8.42 -13.67 11.52
C ILE A 65 9.52 -13.12 12.46
N SER A 66 10.22 -12.05 12.07
CA SER A 66 11.29 -11.37 12.81
C SER A 66 10.85 -10.43 13.94
N ASP A 67 9.56 -10.07 14.06
CA ASP A 67 9.11 -9.10 15.09
C ASP A 67 8.77 -9.78 16.45
N PHE A 68 9.16 -11.05 16.63
CA PHE A 68 8.97 -11.83 17.86
C PHE A 68 10.28 -12.17 18.60
N ALA A 69 11.40 -11.53 18.26
CA ALA A 69 12.69 -11.72 18.94
C ALA A 69 12.96 -10.63 19.99
#